data_AF-A0A920K1Z4-F1
#
_entry.id   AF-A0A920K1Z4-F1
#
_cell.length_a   1.000
_cell.length_b   1.000
_cell.length_c   1.000
_cell.angle_alpha   90.00
_cell.angle_beta   90.00
_cell.angle_gamma   90.00
#
_symmetry.space_group_name_H-M   'P 1'
#
loop_
_entity.id
_entity.type
_entity.pdbx_description
1 polymer ?
#
loop_
_entity_poly.entity_id
_entity_poly.type
_entity_poly.pdbx_seq_one_letter_code
_entity_poly.pdbx_strand_id
1 'polypeptide(L)'
;MCPKFHVDSITARLICTYRGLGTQYGISELGEDPKHLYIHSKLAFNFAQRTFMPTKPRVDLLHRSPPTNGKEETRLIMVLDHVIDQKKSLDPSLIQK
;
A
#
# COMPACT_ATOMS: atom_id res chain seq x y z
N MET A 1 16.18 2.28 -0.16
CA MET A 1 15.21 1.21 0.21
C MET A 1 14.93 1.31 1.71
N CYS A 2 13.67 1.25 2.14
CA CYS A 2 13.30 1.41 3.55
C CYS A 2 13.06 0.04 4.21
N PRO A 3 13.87 -0.37 5.20
CA PRO A 3 13.71 -1.66 5.88
C PRO A 3 12.57 -1.65 6.92
N LYS A 4 11.99 -0.49 7.21
CA LYS A 4 10.86 -0.35 8.15
C LYS A 4 9.54 -0.59 7.42
N PHE A 5 8.62 -1.26 8.10
CA PHE A 5 7.24 -1.39 7.63
C PHE A 5 6.56 -0.04 7.63
N HIS A 6 5.80 0.23 6.56
CA HIS A 6 4.94 1.40 6.47
C HIS A 6 3.61 1.03 5.83
N VAL A 7 2.59 1.79 6.25
CA VAL A 7 1.28 1.84 5.60
C VAL A 7 1.26 3.04 4.68
N ASP A 8 0.62 2.91 3.53
CA ASP A 8 0.42 4.04 2.64
C ASP A 8 -0.82 4.84 3.01
N SER A 9 -0.76 6.15 2.80
CA SER A 9 -1.89 7.06 2.99
C SER A 9 -2.75 7.26 1.74
N ILE A 10 -2.58 6.43 0.71
CA ILE A 10 -3.29 6.51 -0.58
C ILE A 10 -4.38 5.46 -0.70
N THR A 11 -5.32 5.69 -1.61
CA THR A 11 -6.46 4.77 -1.82
C THR A 11 -6.00 3.41 -2.30
N ALA A 12 -5.13 3.35 -3.32
CA ALA A 12 -4.61 2.12 -3.88
C ALA A 12 -3.25 2.35 -4.53
N ARG A 13 -2.38 1.33 -4.47
CA ARG A 13 -1.03 1.31 -5.05
C ARG A 13 -0.72 -0.04 -5.69
N LEU A 14 -0.33 -0.04 -6.95
CA LEU A 14 0.25 -1.22 -7.60
C LEU A 14 1.77 -1.21 -7.41
N ILE A 15 2.38 -2.34 -6.99
CA ILE A 15 3.84 -2.45 -6.83
C ILE A 15 4.37 -3.68 -7.60
N CYS A 16 4.99 -3.47 -8.74
CA CYS A 16 5.56 -4.56 -9.53
C CYS A 16 7.09 -4.55 -9.44
N THR A 17 7.70 -5.64 -8.94
CA THR A 17 9.15 -5.83 -9.04
C THR A 17 9.49 -6.61 -10.30
N TYR A 18 10.19 -5.97 -11.24
CA TYR A 18 10.63 -6.58 -12.49
C TYR A 18 11.99 -7.28 -12.38
N ARG A 19 12.86 -6.79 -11.49
CA ARG A 19 14.18 -7.38 -11.22
C ARG A 19 14.54 -7.26 -9.75
N GLY A 20 15.18 -8.29 -9.20
CA GLY A 20 15.62 -8.37 -7.80
C GLY A 20 14.52 -8.88 -6.86
N LEU A 21 14.79 -8.85 -5.54
CA LEU A 21 13.87 -9.38 -4.54
C LEU A 21 12.52 -8.65 -4.54
N GLY A 22 11.42 -9.35 -4.25
CA GLY A 22 10.09 -8.77 -4.19
C GLY A 22 9.90 -7.80 -3.01
N THR A 23 8.79 -7.08 -3.00
CA THR A 23 8.37 -6.27 -1.85
C THR A 23 7.79 -7.20 -0.78
N GLN A 24 8.20 -7.02 0.48
CA GLN A 24 7.63 -7.78 1.60
C GLN A 24 6.36 -7.09 2.09
N TYR A 25 5.36 -7.88 2.46
CA TYR A 25 4.12 -7.36 3.04
C TYR A 25 3.45 -8.32 4.01
N GLY A 26 2.55 -7.78 4.83
CA GLY A 26 1.70 -8.56 5.72
C GLY A 26 0.63 -7.69 6.36
N ILE A 27 -0.35 -8.33 6.99
CA ILE A 27 -1.43 -7.63 7.71
C ILE A 27 -0.92 -7.33 9.12
N SER A 28 -0.98 -6.07 9.51
CA SER A 28 -0.78 -5.65 10.89
C SER A 28 -1.99 -6.00 11.74
N GLU A 29 -1.73 -6.56 12.91
CA GLU A 29 -2.70 -6.74 13.97
C GLU A 29 -2.44 -5.65 15.01
N LEU A 30 -3.40 -4.75 15.24
CA LEU A 30 -3.33 -3.71 16.28
C LEU A 30 -2.18 -2.70 16.14
N GLY A 31 -1.64 -2.50 14.93
CA GLY A 31 -0.56 -1.53 14.68
C GLY A 31 0.84 -2.10 14.87
N GLU A 32 0.96 -3.39 15.20
CA GLU A 32 2.23 -4.10 15.31
C GLU A 32 2.75 -4.59 13.94
N ASP A 33 4.03 -4.94 13.88
CA ASP A 33 4.63 -5.55 12.69
C ASP A 33 3.91 -6.87 12.33
N PRO A 34 3.74 -7.21 11.04
CA PRO A 34 2.99 -8.39 10.65
C PRO A 34 3.70 -9.68 11.09
N LYS A 35 2.94 -10.59 11.73
CA LYS A 35 3.45 -11.92 12.12
C LYS A 35 3.72 -12.83 10.92
N HIS A 36 2.96 -12.65 9.84
CA HIS A 36 3.09 -13.41 8.61
C HIS A 36 3.52 -12.49 7.47
N LEU A 37 4.67 -12.81 6.87
CA LEU A 37 5.26 -12.06 5.78
C LEU A 37 5.15 -12.83 4.47
N TYR A 38 4.73 -12.11 3.44
CA TYR A 38 4.66 -12.58 2.07
C TYR A 38 5.63 -11.78 1.21
N ILE A 39 6.23 -12.45 0.22
CA ILE A 39 7.14 -11.83 -0.75
C ILE A 39 6.66 -12.23 -2.13
N HIS A 40 6.36 -11.24 -2.96
CA HIS A 40 5.96 -11.48 -4.34
C HIS A 40 6.79 -10.61 -5.30
N SER A 41 7.23 -11.20 -6.41
CA SER A 41 7.93 -10.50 -7.49
C SER A 41 6.97 -9.60 -8.26
N LYS A 42 5.77 -10.09 -8.60
CA LYS A 42 4.66 -9.26 -9.11
C LYS A 42 3.60 -9.14 -8.03
N LEU A 43 3.34 -7.93 -7.56
CA LEU A 43 2.42 -7.68 -6.46
C LEU A 43 1.42 -6.59 -6.84
N ALA A 44 0.19 -7.00 -7.11
CA ALA A 44 -0.90 -6.06 -7.30
C ALA A 44 -1.64 -5.88 -5.98
N PHE A 45 -1.51 -4.73 -5.33
CA PHE A 45 -2.35 -4.39 -4.18
C PHE A 45 -3.51 -3.52 -4.62
N ASN A 46 -4.71 -4.04 -4.41
CA ASN A 46 -5.90 -3.23 -4.32
C ASN A 46 -6.10 -2.93 -2.83
N PHE A 47 -5.69 -1.76 -2.37
CA PHE A 47 -6.22 -1.26 -1.11
C PHE A 47 -7.63 -0.72 -1.40
N ALA A 48 -8.61 -1.25 -0.69
CA ALA A 48 -9.89 -0.60 -0.55
C ALA A 48 -9.75 0.40 0.59
N GLN A 49 -9.58 1.67 0.23
CA GLN A 49 -9.82 2.88 1.02
C GLN A 49 -9.84 2.76 2.56
N ARG A 50 -8.91 3.49 3.17
CA ARG A 50 -9.13 4.25 4.41
C ARG A 50 -10.09 5.40 4.14
N THR A 51 -11.37 5.08 3.91
CA THR A 51 -12.41 6.10 3.78
C THR A 51 -13.48 5.79 4.78
N PHE A 52 -13.42 6.54 5.88
CA PHE A 52 -14.53 7.01 6.70
C PHE A 52 -15.84 6.23 6.52
N MET A 53 -15.77 4.94 6.83
CA MET A 53 -16.91 4.06 7.02
C MET A 53 -16.87 3.78 8.51
N PRO A 54 -17.85 4.22 9.31
CA PRO A 54 -17.77 4.18 10.78
C PRO A 54 -17.66 2.75 11.35
N THR A 55 -17.75 1.70 10.50
CA THR A 55 -17.92 0.31 10.91
C THR A 55 -17.08 -0.73 10.14
N LYS A 56 -16.03 -0.36 9.36
CA LYS A 56 -15.16 -1.36 8.71
C LYS A 56 -13.80 -1.53 9.39
N PRO A 57 -13.29 -2.78 9.50
CA PRO A 57 -12.09 -3.08 10.27
C PRO A 57 -10.87 -2.40 9.63
N ARG A 58 -10.01 -1.89 10.50
CA ARG A 58 -8.74 -1.26 10.16
C ARG A 58 -7.78 -2.34 9.67
N VAL A 59 -7.83 -2.66 8.38
CA VAL A 59 -6.86 -3.58 7.77
C VAL A 59 -5.62 -2.78 7.44
N ASP A 60 -4.67 -2.77 8.37
CA ASP A 60 -3.39 -2.09 8.22
C ASP A 60 -2.42 -3.04 7.50
N LEU A 61 -2.57 -3.16 6.18
CA LEU A 61 -1.60 -3.90 5.35
C LEU A 61 -0.31 -3.07 5.27
N LEU A 62 0.77 -3.64 5.81
CA LEU A 62 2.09 -3.03 5.87
C LEU A 62 2.98 -3.63 4.79
N HIS A 63 3.86 -2.80 4.24
CA HIS A 63 4.86 -3.26 3.29
C HIS A 63 6.23 -2.61 3.53
N ARG A 64 7.28 -3.23 2.98
CA ARG A 64 8.65 -2.71 3.02
C ARG A 64 9.50 -3.29 1.90
N SER A 65 10.63 -2.65 1.63
CA SER A 65 11.69 -3.36 0.90
C SER A 65 12.26 -4.48 1.76
N PRO A 66 12.67 -5.62 1.16
CA PRO A 66 13.32 -6.68 1.90
C PRO A 66 14.60 -6.15 2.54
N PRO A 67 14.96 -6.63 3.74
CA PRO A 67 16.23 -6.28 4.36
C PRO A 67 17.38 -6.74 3.45
N THR A 68 18.37 -5.87 3.26
CA THR A 68 19.56 -6.20 2.48
C THR A 68 20.62 -6.79 3.42
N ASN A 69 21.12 -8.00 3.14
CA ASN A 69 22.20 -8.63 3.92
C ASN A 69 23.60 -8.05 3.62
N GLY A 70 23.71 -6.74 3.40
CA GLY A 70 24.96 -6.06 3.07
C GLY A 70 25.51 -6.32 1.66
N LYS A 71 24.77 -7.04 0.80
CA LYS A 71 25.06 -7.12 -0.64
C LYS A 71 24.36 -5.98 -1.37
N GLU A 72 25.02 -5.38 -2.36
CA GLU A 72 24.38 -4.45 -3.28
C GLU A 72 23.38 -5.21 -4.15
N GLU A 73 22.11 -5.13 -3.78
CA GLU A 73 21.01 -5.70 -4.55
C GLU A 73 20.34 -4.63 -5.39
N THR A 74 20.57 -4.67 -6.70
CA THR A 74 19.87 -3.80 -7.64
C THR A 74 18.45 -4.33 -7.90
N ARG A 75 17.44 -3.47 -7.72
CA ARG A 75 16.04 -3.78 -7.97
C ARG A 75 15.45 -2.82 -8.99
N LEU A 76 14.62 -3.36 -9.90
CA LEU A 76 13.77 -2.57 -10.79
C LEU A 76 12.32 -2.74 -10.34
N ILE A 77 11.69 -1.64 -9.93
CA ILE A 77 10.34 -1.63 -9.36
C ILE A 77 9.52 -0.56 -10.08
N MET A 78 8.29 -0.89 -10.47
CA MET A 78 7.27 0.05 -10.92
C MET A 78 6.22 0.22 -9.83
N VAL A 79 5.91 1.46 -9.50
CA VAL A 79 4.85 1.83 -8.56
C VAL A 79 3.84 2.68 -9.30
N LEU A 80 2.57 2.30 -9.27
CA LEU A 80 1.47 3.09 -9.82
C LEU A 80 0.49 3.43 -8.71
N ASP A 81 0.27 4.72 -8.50
CA ASP A 81 -0.64 5.22 -7.48
C ASP A 81 -1.95 5.63 -8.13
N HIS A 82 -3.06 5.22 -7.51
CA HIS A 82 -4.35 5.79 -7.86
C HIS A 82 -4.46 7.20 -7.29
N VAL A 83 -4.46 8.19 -8.19
CA VAL A 83 -4.68 9.60 -7.83
C VAL A 83 -6.15 9.93 -8.11
N ILE A 84 -6.89 10.25 -7.05
CA ILE A 84 -8.23 10.84 -7.20
C ILE A 84 -8.02 12.34 -7.36
N ASP A 85 -8.43 12.88 -8.51
CA ASP A 85 -8.36 14.32 -8.77
C ASP A 85 -9.28 15.06 -7.78
N GLN A 86 -8.74 16.05 -7.05
CA GLN A 86 -9.48 16.76 -5.99
C GLN A 86 -10.58 17.69 -6.55
N LYS A 87 -10.66 17.90 -7.87
CA LYS A 87 -11.73 18.68 -8.50
C LYS A 87 -12.93 17.81 -8.89
N LYS A 88 -13.70 17.44 -7.87
CA LYS A 88 -15.17 17.36 -7.90
C LYS A 88 -15.62 17.33 -6.44
N SER A 89 -15.46 18.47 -5.76
CA SER A 89 -16.37 18.80 -4.68
C SER A 89 -17.77 18.74 -5.30
N LEU A 90 -18.55 17.75 -4.89
CA LEU A 90 -19.96 17.59 -5.24
C LEU A 90 -20.63 18.96 -5.17
N ASP A 91 -21.20 19.39 -6.29
CA ASP A 91 -22.00 20.62 -6.34
C ASP A 91 -23.09 20.51 -5.26
N PRO A 92 -23.13 21.42 -4.27
CA PRO A 92 -24.17 21.43 -3.23
C PRO A 92 -25.59 21.54 -3.81
N SER A 93 -25.74 21.94 -5.08
CA SER A 93 -27.05 22.09 -5.75
C SER A 93 -27.79 20.77 -6.02
N LEU A 94 -27.13 19.61 -5.92
CA LEU A 94 -27.74 18.30 -6.20
C LEU A 94 -28.34 17.59 -4.97
N ILE A 95 -28.33 18.22 -3.78
CA ILE A 95 -28.86 17.62 -2.52
C ILE A 95 -30.24 18.19 -2.13
N GLN A 96 -30.88 19.03 -2.96
CA GLN A 96 -32.26 19.47 -2.71
C GLN A 96 -33.16 19.27 -3.93
N LYS A 97 -33.93 18.17 -3.92
CA LYS A 97 -35.32 18.12 -4.38
C LYS A 97 -36.11 17.16 -3.50
#